data_AF-A0A355EQ04-F1
#
_entry.id   AF-A0A355EQ04-F1
#
_cell.length_a   1.000
_cell.length_b   1.000
_cell.length_c   1.000
_cell.angle_alpha   90.00
_cell.angle_beta   90.00
_cell.angle_gamma   90.00
#
_symmetry.space_group_name_H-M   'P 1'
#
loop_
_entity.id
_entity.type
_entity.pdbx_description
1 polymer ?
#
loop_
_entity_poly.entity_id
_entity_poly.type
_entity_poly.pdbx_seq_one_letter_code
_entity_poly.pdbx_strand_id
1 'polypeptide(L)'
;MFIASVLAFLTGIYIEAVHPFAFSPILIVLCVLIALIPFLLSGNRTRLTSCVLVAAFLLAGMFRVALILLNQPLYPVDATPSIYRGTVVQSSGNSKVVELETPSGLAGSRALIRSDQPADIGGRLTVFGSLREAAVTFKNPHHISRRWIKKLEGTFYEIRRGEIVSLQPGNRMINSWRRYLAGKIDASAAPQAGVLKALTLGDMTGIADETKTLFLETGTSHILS
;
A
#
# COMPACT_ATOMS: atom_id res chain seq x y z
N MET A 1 -15.67 -1.18 -27.38
CA MET A 1 -15.59 0.01 -26.50
C MET A 1 -15.19 -0.35 -25.08
N PHE A 2 -15.94 -1.20 -24.37
CA PHE A 2 -15.63 -1.60 -22.99
C PHE A 2 -14.19 -2.10 -22.77
N ILE A 3 -13.74 -3.10 -23.54
CA ILE A 3 -12.37 -3.64 -23.43
C ILE A 3 -11.31 -2.55 -23.64
N ALA A 4 -11.50 -1.68 -24.64
CA ALA A 4 -10.59 -0.58 -24.93
C ALA A 4 -10.54 0.45 -23.79
N SER A 5 -11.68 0.75 -23.16
CA SER A 5 -11.75 1.63 -21.98
C SER A 5 -11.06 1.03 -20.76
N VAL A 6 -11.25 -0.28 -20.51
CA VAL A 6 -10.58 -0.98 -19.41
C VAL A 6 -9.06 -1.00 -19.63
N LEU A 7 -8.60 -1.34 -20.83
CA LEU A 7 -7.18 -1.32 -21.18
C LEU A 7 -6.61 0.09 -21.05
N ALA A 8 -7.29 1.11 -21.57
CA ALA A 8 -6.86 2.50 -21.47
C ALA A 8 -6.75 2.97 -20.03
N PHE A 9 -7.69 2.59 -19.17
CA PHE A 9 -7.64 2.88 -17.73
C PHE A 9 -6.43 2.22 -17.06
N LEU A 10 -6.17 0.94 -17.35
CA LEU A 10 -4.99 0.22 -16.85
C LEU A 10 -3.68 0.85 -17.35
N THR A 11 -3.64 1.26 -18.62
CA THR A 11 -2.51 1.98 -19.20
C THR A 11 -2.30 3.33 -18.51
N GLY A 12 -3.37 4.07 -18.20
CA GLY A 12 -3.29 5.31 -17.44
C GLY A 12 -2.70 5.13 -16.05
N ILE A 13 -3.11 4.08 -15.32
CA ILE A 13 -2.51 3.72 -14.03
C ILE A 13 -1.00 3.47 -14.19
N TYR A 14 -0.61 2.69 -15.20
CA TYR A 14 0.80 2.35 -15.43
C TYR A 14 1.64 3.57 -15.78
N ILE A 15 1.14 4.44 -16.68
CA ILE A 15 1.84 5.67 -17.09
C ILE A 15 2.10 6.55 -15.88
N GLU A 16 1.07 6.85 -15.08
CA GLU A 16 1.23 7.72 -13.91
C GLU A 16 2.12 7.10 -12.83
N ALA A 17 2.06 5.78 -12.66
CA ALA A 17 2.88 5.08 -11.68
C ALA A 17 4.39 5.12 -12.01
N VAL A 18 4.75 5.13 -13.30
CA VAL A 18 6.14 5.17 -13.77
C VAL A 18 6.62 6.60 -13.98
N HIS A 19 5.75 7.46 -14.50
CA HIS A 19 6.00 8.86 -14.81
C HIS A 19 4.96 9.72 -14.11
N PRO A 20 5.24 10.21 -12.88
CA PRO A 20 4.29 11.03 -12.15
C PRO A 20 4.12 12.37 -12.88
N PHE A 21 2.90 12.66 -13.31
CA PHE A 21 2.55 13.93 -13.91
C PHE A 21 1.98 14.88 -12.85
N ALA A 22 1.98 16.18 -13.15
CA ALA A 22 1.35 17.13 -12.25
C ALA A 22 -0.16 16.87 -12.18
N PHE A 23 -0.71 16.92 -10.96
CA PHE A 23 -2.14 16.67 -10.72
C PHE A 23 -3.06 17.66 -11.44
N SER A 24 -2.74 18.96 -11.39
CA SER A 24 -3.56 20.03 -11.95
C SER A 24 -3.89 19.86 -13.44
N PRO A 25 -2.92 19.60 -14.35
CA PRO A 25 -3.24 19.40 -15.75
C PRO A 25 -4.08 18.14 -16.01
N ILE A 26 -3.87 17.03 -15.28
CA ILE A 26 -4.70 15.82 -15.43
C ILE A 26 -6.16 16.15 -15.11
N LEU A 27 -6.41 16.83 -13.98
CA LEU A 27 -7.75 17.22 -13.56
C LEU A 27 -8.43 18.13 -14.58
N ILE A 28 -7.73 19.17 -15.04
CA ILE A 28 -8.27 20.14 -16.01
C ILE A 28 -8.66 19.42 -17.31
N VAL A 29 -7.76 18.61 -17.87
CA VAL A 29 -8.02 17.90 -19.14
C VAL A 29 -9.16 16.89 -18.98
N LEU A 30 -9.22 16.16 -17.86
CA LEU A 30 -10.31 15.22 -17.59
C LEU A 30 -11.67 15.93 -17.52
N CYS A 31 -11.77 17.07 -16.83
CA CYS A 31 -13.00 17.87 -16.76
C CYS A 31 -13.45 18.35 -18.14
N VAL A 32 -12.51 18.82 -18.97
CA VAL A 32 -12.80 19.26 -20.35
C VAL A 32 -13.35 18.10 -21.19
N LEU A 33 -12.74 16.91 -21.11
CA LEU A 33 -13.20 15.75 -21.88
C LEU A 33 -14.58 15.29 -21.44
N ILE A 34 -14.86 15.26 -20.13
CA ILE A 34 -16.18 14.88 -19.60
C ILE A 34 -17.26 15.86 -20.08
N ALA A 35 -16.97 17.16 -20.06
CA ALA A 35 -17.89 18.19 -20.56
C ALA A 35 -18.13 18.09 -22.08
N LEU A 36 -17.14 17.60 -22.84
CA LEU A 36 -17.22 17.48 -24.30
C LEU A 36 -18.06 16.28 -24.77
N ILE A 37 -18.11 15.18 -24.00
CA ILE A 37 -18.85 13.95 -24.34
C ILE A 37 -20.33 14.22 -24.71
N PRO A 38 -21.15 14.94 -23.91
CA PRO A 38 -22.55 15.17 -24.25
C PRO A 38 -22.73 15.98 -25.56
N PHE A 39 -21.83 16.92 -25.83
CA PHE A 39 -21.85 17.72 -27.06
C PHE A 39 -21.50 16.89 -28.31
N LEU A 40 -20.60 15.91 -28.17
CA LEU A 40 -20.23 15.01 -29.28
C LEU A 40 -21.29 13.94 -29.54
N LEU A 41 -22.01 13.52 -28.50
CA LEU A 41 -23.16 12.63 -28.61
C LEU A 41 -24.31 13.31 -29.35
N SER A 42 -24.63 14.57 -29.04
CA SER A 42 -25.70 15.31 -29.73
C SER A 42 -25.39 15.60 -31.20
N GLY A 43 -24.11 15.77 -31.55
CA GLY A 43 -23.65 15.98 -32.93
C GLY A 43 -23.52 14.71 -33.79
N ASN A 44 -23.93 13.53 -33.28
CA ASN A 44 -23.83 12.23 -33.95
C ASN A 44 -22.40 11.84 -34.41
N ARG A 45 -21.36 12.37 -33.74
CA ARG A 45 -19.94 12.16 -34.08
C ARG A 45 -19.36 10.93 -33.36
N THR A 46 -19.98 9.77 -33.57
CA THR A 46 -19.73 8.53 -32.82
C THR A 46 -18.26 8.10 -32.73
N ARG A 47 -17.47 8.26 -33.80
CA ARG A 47 -16.02 7.97 -33.80
C ARG A 47 -15.25 8.91 -32.87
N LEU A 48 -15.56 10.20 -32.91
CA LEU A 48 -14.89 11.20 -32.07
C LEU A 48 -15.24 11.00 -30.60
N THR A 49 -16.52 10.73 -30.31
CA THR A 49 -17.00 10.38 -28.97
C THR A 49 -16.28 9.15 -28.42
N SER A 50 -16.08 8.13 -29.27
CA SER A 50 -15.35 6.91 -28.88
C SER A 50 -13.90 7.21 -28.50
N CYS A 51 -13.19 8.03 -29.27
CA CYS A 51 -11.81 8.43 -28.95
C CYS A 51 -11.74 9.26 -27.66
N VAL A 52 -12.64 10.22 -27.49
CA VAL A 52 -12.72 11.06 -26.28
C VAL A 52 -13.00 10.22 -25.05
N LEU A 53 -13.88 9.23 -25.16
CA LEU A 53 -14.20 8.31 -24.06
C LEU A 53 -12.98 7.46 -23.68
N VAL A 54 -12.25 6.91 -24.64
CA VAL A 54 -11.01 6.16 -24.37
C VAL A 54 -9.96 7.05 -23.69
N ALA A 55 -9.78 8.29 -24.17
CA ALA A 55 -8.86 9.25 -23.55
C ALA A 55 -9.28 9.63 -22.11
N ALA A 56 -10.58 9.80 -21.87
CA ALA A 56 -11.10 10.08 -20.53
C ALA A 56 -10.85 8.91 -19.56
N PHE A 57 -10.99 7.65 -20.01
CA PHE A 57 -10.65 6.48 -19.19
C PHE A 57 -9.16 6.40 -18.86
N LEU A 58 -8.28 6.71 -19.83
CA LEU A 58 -6.84 6.78 -19.58
C LEU A 58 -6.50 7.84 -18.53
N LEU A 59 -7.03 9.06 -18.70
CA LEU A 59 -6.83 10.15 -17.74
C LEU A 59 -7.45 9.87 -16.37
N ALA A 60 -8.58 9.17 -16.31
CA ALA A 60 -9.16 8.73 -15.04
C ALA A 60 -8.25 7.73 -14.31
N GLY A 61 -7.57 6.84 -15.05
CA GLY A 61 -6.56 5.93 -14.52
C GLY A 61 -5.37 6.70 -13.93
N MET A 62 -4.85 7.69 -14.67
CA MET A 62 -3.77 8.56 -14.20
C MET A 62 -4.21 9.36 -12.96
N PHE A 63 -5.38 10.01 -13.03
CA PHE A 63 -5.94 10.82 -11.94
C PHE A 63 -6.05 10.04 -10.63
N ARG A 64 -6.47 8.77 -10.69
CA ARG A 64 -6.57 7.91 -9.50
C ARG A 64 -5.22 7.71 -8.81
N VAL A 65 -4.15 7.49 -9.59
CA VAL A 65 -2.80 7.34 -9.03
C VAL A 65 -2.29 8.69 -8.51
N ALA A 66 -2.49 9.76 -9.27
CA ALA A 66 -2.09 11.12 -8.87
C ALA A 66 -2.74 11.55 -7.55
N LEU A 67 -4.01 11.21 -7.29
CA LEU A 67 -4.68 11.42 -6.00
C LEU A 67 -3.97 10.73 -4.82
N ILE A 68 -3.53 9.49 -5.02
CA ILE A 68 -2.81 8.73 -3.99
C ILE A 68 -1.44 9.37 -3.72
N LEU A 69 -0.78 9.87 -4.77
CA LEU A 69 0.50 10.57 -4.66
C LEU A 69 0.36 11.95 -4.00
N LEU A 70 -0.74 12.67 -4.22
CA LEU A 70 -0.99 13.99 -3.64
C LEU A 70 -1.14 13.96 -2.11
N ASN A 71 -1.70 12.86 -1.60
CA ASN A 71 -1.87 12.61 -0.17
C ASN A 71 -0.62 12.02 0.50
N GLN A 72 0.53 11.97 -0.19
CA GLN A 72 1.78 11.58 0.45
C GLN A 72 2.19 12.67 1.44
N PRO A 73 2.43 12.33 2.72
CA PRO A 73 2.93 13.31 3.65
C PRO A 73 4.31 13.78 3.20
N LEU A 74 4.48 15.10 3.07
CA LEU A 74 5.76 15.74 2.78
C LEU A 74 6.63 15.81 4.05
N TYR A 75 6.64 14.76 4.87
CA TYR A 75 7.44 14.77 6.08
C TYR A 75 8.91 14.64 5.69
N PRO A 76 9.78 15.58 6.10
CA PRO A 76 11.17 15.57 5.69
C PRO A 76 11.86 14.28 6.15
N VAL A 77 12.50 13.62 5.19
CA VAL A 77 13.16 12.30 5.27
C VAL A 77 14.41 12.28 6.17
N ASP A 78 14.76 13.43 6.76
CA ASP A 78 15.83 13.58 7.75
C ASP A 78 15.29 14.22 9.04
N ALA A 79 14.24 13.63 9.60
CA ALA A 79 13.82 13.96 10.95
C ALA A 79 14.85 13.40 11.94
N THR A 80 15.32 14.25 12.84
CA THR A 80 16.08 13.87 14.04
C THR A 80 15.38 12.71 14.77
N PRO A 81 16.13 11.86 15.50
CA PRO A 81 15.54 10.75 16.24
C PRO A 81 14.38 11.24 17.10
N SER A 82 13.21 10.65 16.92
CA SER A 82 11.99 11.05 17.62
C SER A 82 11.14 9.85 17.97
N ILE A 83 10.10 10.09 18.77
CA ILE A 83 9.20 9.06 19.26
C ILE A 83 7.98 8.99 18.33
N TYR A 84 7.79 7.84 17.72
CA TYR A 84 6.64 7.50 16.90
C TYR A 84 5.72 6.57 17.68
N ARG A 85 4.42 6.82 17.63
CA ARG A 85 3.41 5.92 18.18
C ARG A 85 2.48 5.50 17.08
N GLY A 86 2.10 4.23 17.08
CA GLY A 86 1.14 3.73 16.11
C GLY A 86 0.62 2.35 16.43
N THR A 87 -0.20 1.82 15.52
CA THR A 87 -0.77 0.49 15.62
C THR A 87 -0.13 -0.45 14.60
N VAL A 88 0.28 -1.63 15.03
CA VAL A 88 0.82 -2.67 14.16
C VAL A 88 -0.27 -3.13 13.20
N VAL A 89 -0.07 -2.96 11.90
CA VAL A 89 -1.01 -3.41 10.87
C VAL A 89 -0.55 -4.70 10.19
N GLN A 90 0.76 -4.95 10.15
CA GLN A 90 1.35 -6.19 9.68
C GLN A 90 2.52 -6.59 10.59
N SER A 91 2.72 -7.89 10.79
CA SER A 91 3.79 -8.43 11.61
C SER A 91 4.44 -9.63 10.91
N SER A 92 5.76 -9.58 10.78
CA SER A 92 6.61 -10.68 10.34
C SER A 92 7.72 -10.91 11.37
N GLY A 93 8.44 -12.02 11.30
CA GLY A 93 9.48 -12.36 12.29
C GLY A 93 10.50 -11.25 12.53
N ASN A 94 10.94 -10.56 11.47
CA ASN A 94 12.00 -9.55 11.52
C ASN A 94 11.56 -8.13 11.16
N SER A 95 10.27 -7.93 10.83
CA SER A 95 9.76 -6.61 10.47
C SER A 95 8.30 -6.42 10.81
N LYS A 96 7.94 -5.18 11.15
CA LYS A 96 6.59 -4.75 11.51
C LYS A 96 6.22 -3.56 10.63
N VAL A 97 4.97 -3.51 10.17
CA VAL A 97 4.41 -2.31 9.56
C VAL A 97 3.43 -1.69 10.53
N VAL A 98 3.63 -0.41 10.81
CA VAL A 98 2.89 0.34 11.82
C VAL A 98 2.20 1.51 11.15
N GLU A 99 0.89 1.62 11.36
CA GLU A 99 0.12 2.82 11.03
C GLU A 99 0.34 3.85 12.13
N LEU A 100 0.98 4.97 11.78
CA LEU A 100 1.38 6.01 12.70
C LEU A 100 0.15 6.80 13.18
N GLU A 101 0.06 7.01 14.49
CA GLU A 101 -0.90 7.91 15.15
C GLU A 101 -0.22 9.24 15.51
N THR A 102 1.07 9.20 15.87
CA THR A 102 1.86 10.40 16.20
C THR A 102 3.26 10.34 15.58
N PRO A 103 3.83 11.50 15.17
CA PRO A 103 3.28 12.86 15.23
C PRO A 103 2.10 13.10 14.28
N SER A 104 1.28 14.12 14.55
CA SER A 104 0.01 14.39 13.82
C SER A 104 0.18 14.56 12.32
N GLY A 105 1.31 15.10 11.86
CA GLY A 105 1.63 15.22 10.43
C GLY A 105 1.95 13.89 9.73
N LEU A 106 2.07 12.79 10.48
CA LEU A 106 2.25 11.43 9.97
C LEU A 106 1.06 10.52 10.27
N ALA A 107 0.00 11.04 10.90
CA ALA A 107 -1.16 10.24 11.26
C ALA A 107 -1.79 9.57 10.04
N GLY A 108 -2.05 8.26 10.12
CA GLY A 108 -2.57 7.43 9.02
C GLY A 108 -1.52 6.95 8.02
N SER A 109 -0.26 7.40 8.14
CA SER A 109 0.84 6.91 7.30
C SER A 109 1.36 5.58 7.82
N ARG A 110 1.81 4.69 6.92
CA ARG A 110 2.43 3.43 7.34
C ARG A 110 3.95 3.50 7.29
N ALA A 111 4.58 3.00 8.34
CA ALA A 111 6.03 2.93 8.49
C ALA A 111 6.48 1.49 8.75
N LEU A 112 7.55 1.08 8.07
CA LEU A 112 8.25 -0.18 8.27
C LEU A 112 9.26 -0.05 9.41
N ILE A 113 9.34 -1.07 10.26
CA ILE A 113 10.30 -1.17 11.35
C ILE A 113 10.95 -2.54 11.28
N ARG A 114 12.28 -2.60 11.33
CA ARG A 114 13.02 -3.87 11.42
C ARG A 114 13.28 -4.18 12.89
N SER A 115 12.65 -5.22 13.40
CA SER A 115 12.80 -5.67 14.78
C SER A 115 12.37 -7.13 14.90
N ASP A 116 13.17 -7.89 15.66
CA ASP A 116 12.89 -9.29 15.98
C ASP A 116 11.97 -9.42 17.21
N GLN A 117 11.60 -8.31 17.86
CA GLN A 117 10.67 -8.37 18.98
C GLN A 117 9.27 -8.77 18.50
N PRO A 118 8.62 -9.73 19.18
CA PRO A 118 7.26 -10.12 18.84
C PRO A 118 6.31 -8.96 19.11
N ALA A 119 5.49 -8.63 18.11
CA ALA A 119 4.46 -7.61 18.23
C ALA A 119 3.22 -8.11 17.50
N ASP A 120 2.10 -8.18 18.22
CA ASP A 120 0.84 -8.66 17.68
C ASP A 120 0.20 -7.61 16.77
N ILE A 121 -0.47 -8.08 15.72
CA ILE A 121 -1.28 -7.21 14.86
C ILE A 121 -2.37 -6.55 15.71
N GLY A 122 -2.48 -5.22 15.55
CA GLY A 122 -3.37 -4.38 16.33
C GLY A 122 -2.76 -3.88 17.63
N GLY A 123 -1.59 -4.38 18.04
CA GLY A 123 -0.84 -3.85 19.17
C GLY A 123 -0.48 -2.38 18.97
N ARG A 124 -0.50 -1.60 20.05
CA ARG A 124 0.06 -0.25 20.08
C ARG A 124 1.55 -0.34 20.35
N LEU A 125 2.31 0.33 19.52
CA LEU A 125 3.76 0.34 19.55
C LEU A 125 4.25 1.77 19.69
N THR A 126 5.19 2.00 20.59
CA THR A 126 5.97 3.24 20.67
C THR A 126 7.40 2.94 20.26
N VAL A 127 7.93 3.64 19.27
CA VAL A 127 9.25 3.41 18.70
C VAL A 127 10.05 4.69 18.74
N PHE A 128 11.29 4.60 19.18
CA PHE A 128 12.26 5.68 19.07
C PHE A 128 13.20 5.40 17.90
N GLY A 129 13.34 6.35 16.97
CA GLY A 129 14.23 6.17 15.81
C GLY A 129 14.18 7.36 14.85
N SER A 130 14.81 7.23 13.69
CA SER A 130 14.75 8.25 12.64
C SER A 130 13.86 7.80 11.49
N LEU A 131 12.91 8.65 11.09
CA LEU A 131 12.06 8.39 9.94
C LEU A 131 12.84 8.68 8.67
N ARG A 132 12.89 7.72 7.77
CA ARG A 132 13.41 7.89 6.41
C ARG A 132 12.37 7.43 5.41
N GLU A 133 12.47 7.91 4.17
CA GLU A 133 11.74 7.29 3.07
C GLU A 133 12.16 5.82 3.01
N ALA A 134 11.19 4.92 2.86
CA ALA A 134 11.47 3.50 2.82
C ALA A 134 12.44 3.19 1.66
N ALA A 135 13.69 2.84 2.01
CA ALA A 135 14.65 2.31 1.06
C ALA A 135 14.24 0.87 0.75
N VAL A 136 13.45 0.71 -0.31
CA VAL A 136 12.93 -0.58 -0.77
C VAL A 136 14.11 -1.50 -1.11
N THR A 137 14.56 -2.28 -0.14
CA THR A 137 15.66 -3.24 -0.30
C THR A 137 15.03 -4.58 -0.64
N PHE A 138 14.86 -4.87 -1.93
CA PHE A 138 14.53 -6.22 -2.38
C PHE A 138 15.72 -6.81 -3.10
N LYS A 139 16.29 -7.87 -2.52
CA LYS A 139 17.07 -8.88 -3.25
C LYS A 139 16.11 -9.63 -4.19
N ASN A 140 15.68 -8.99 -5.26
CA ASN A 140 15.08 -9.66 -6.40
C ASN A 140 15.49 -8.90 -7.68
N PRO A 141 16.49 -9.40 -8.43
CA PRO A 141 17.11 -8.68 -9.54
C PRO A 141 16.24 -8.55 -10.80
N HIS A 142 15.03 -9.12 -10.84
CA HIS A 142 14.26 -9.24 -12.11
C HIS A 142 12.96 -8.44 -12.22
N HIS A 143 12.62 -7.53 -11.31
CA HIS A 143 11.42 -6.68 -11.49
C HIS A 143 11.65 -5.20 -11.18
N ILE A 144 11.40 -4.39 -12.21
CA ILE A 144 11.24 -2.94 -12.17
C ILE A 144 10.39 -2.56 -10.93
N SER A 145 10.98 -1.68 -10.13
CA SER A 145 10.78 -1.51 -8.69
C SER A 145 9.33 -1.57 -8.19
N ARG A 146 9.03 -2.51 -7.28
CA ARG A 146 7.80 -2.57 -6.45
C ARG A 146 7.59 -1.38 -5.50
N ARG A 147 8.42 -0.33 -5.63
CA ARG A 147 8.31 0.94 -4.90
C ARG A 147 6.95 1.59 -5.14
N TRP A 148 6.43 1.54 -6.37
CA TRP A 148 5.12 2.12 -6.68
C TRP A 148 3.96 1.33 -6.04
N ILE A 149 4.04 0.00 -5.99
CA ILE A 149 3.02 -0.84 -5.31
C ILE A 149 3.00 -0.55 -3.81
N LYS A 150 4.18 -0.47 -3.17
CA LYS A 150 4.27 -0.14 -1.74
C LYS A 150 3.81 1.30 -1.43
N LYS A 151 4.00 2.23 -2.38
CA LYS A 151 3.38 3.57 -2.34
C LYS A 151 1.85 3.50 -2.45
N LEU A 152 1.30 2.65 -3.31
CA LEU A 152 -0.16 2.42 -3.38
C LEU A 152 -0.71 1.76 -2.11
N GLU A 153 0.07 0.90 -1.44
CA GLU A 153 -0.28 0.27 -0.15
C GLU A 153 -0.12 1.22 1.06
N GLY A 154 0.33 2.46 0.82
CA GLY A 154 0.44 3.49 1.86
C GLY A 154 1.69 3.39 2.75
N THR A 155 2.67 2.55 2.39
CA THR A 155 3.90 2.34 3.18
C THR A 155 5.02 3.19 2.63
N PHE A 156 5.13 4.42 3.13
CA PHE A 156 6.04 5.45 2.60
C PHE A 156 7.36 5.56 3.37
N TYR A 157 7.39 5.07 4.62
CA TYR A 157 8.51 5.33 5.53
C TYR A 157 9.12 4.06 6.13
N GLU A 158 10.37 4.19 6.55
CA GLU A 158 11.09 3.23 7.38
C GLU A 158 11.61 3.97 8.62
N ILE A 159 11.34 3.45 9.82
CA ILE A 159 11.96 3.96 11.05
C ILE A 159 13.29 3.22 11.23
N ARG A 160 14.40 3.88 10.90
CA ARG A 160 15.74 3.33 11.05
C ARG A 160 16.20 3.38 12.50
N ARG A 161 16.92 2.34 12.91
CA ARG A 161 17.35 2.12 14.30
C ARG A 161 16.18 2.26 15.28
N GLY A 162 15.00 1.81 14.85
CA GLY A 162 13.78 1.86 15.63
C GLY A 162 13.88 0.92 16.83
N GLU A 163 14.08 1.48 18.01
CA GLU A 163 13.98 0.75 19.27
C GLU A 163 12.54 0.80 19.77
N ILE A 164 11.94 -0.36 20.00
CA ILE A 164 10.59 -0.45 20.55
C ILE A 164 10.68 -0.12 22.04
N VAL A 165 10.17 1.06 22.39
CA VAL A 165 10.17 1.59 23.76
C VAL A 165 9.00 1.03 24.56
N SER A 166 7.86 0.79 23.91
CA SER A 166 6.74 0.10 24.55
C SER A 166 5.85 -0.64 23.56
N LEU A 167 5.30 -1.74 24.04
CA LEU A 167 4.28 -2.53 23.37
C LEU A 167 3.08 -2.65 24.31
N GLN A 168 1.91 -2.24 23.83
CA GLN A 168 0.65 -2.38 24.55
C GLN A 168 -0.34 -3.16 23.68
N PRO A 169 -1.12 -4.09 24.25
CA PRO A 169 -2.19 -4.73 23.49
C PRO A 169 -3.22 -3.68 23.07
N GLY A 170 -3.57 -3.65 21.77
CA GLY A 170 -4.53 -2.68 21.27
C GLY A 170 -5.95 -3.04 21.68
N ASN A 171 -6.71 -2.04 22.14
CA ASN A 171 -8.07 -2.22 22.66
C ASN A 171 -9.18 -2.00 21.60
N ARG A 172 -8.88 -2.12 20.30
CA ARG A 172 -9.90 -1.95 19.24
C ARG A 172 -10.67 -3.26 19.04
N MET A 173 -11.99 -3.17 18.84
CA MET A 173 -12.86 -4.34 18.63
C MET A 173 -12.45 -5.21 17.43
N ILE A 174 -11.94 -4.59 16.36
CA ILE A 174 -11.34 -5.27 15.20
C ILE A 174 -10.16 -6.16 15.61
N ASN A 175 -9.35 -5.74 16.58
CA ASN A 175 -8.20 -6.52 17.05
C ASN A 175 -8.66 -7.74 17.85
N SER A 176 -9.76 -7.62 18.59
CA SER A 176 -10.38 -8.77 19.27
C SER A 176 -10.93 -9.78 18.26
N TRP A 177 -11.56 -9.31 17.17
CA TRP A 177 -11.99 -10.16 16.06
C TRP A 177 -10.81 -10.85 15.37
N ARG A 178 -9.73 -10.12 15.07
CA ARG A 178 -8.52 -10.70 14.47
C ARG A 178 -7.88 -11.76 15.36
N ARG A 179 -7.76 -11.52 16.67
CA ARG A 179 -7.26 -12.50 17.64
C ARG A 179 -8.15 -13.74 17.72
N TYR A 180 -9.47 -13.55 17.71
CA TYR A 180 -10.42 -14.66 17.69
C TYR A 180 -10.26 -15.53 16.43
N LEU A 181 -10.15 -14.91 15.25
CA LEU A 181 -9.92 -15.60 13.99
C LEU A 181 -8.56 -16.31 13.96
N ALA A 182 -7.50 -15.66 14.46
CA ALA A 182 -6.18 -16.27 14.58
C ALA A 182 -6.24 -17.56 15.42
N GLY A 183 -6.90 -17.50 16.59
CA GLY A 183 -7.08 -18.66 17.45
C GLY A 183 -7.92 -19.77 16.81
N LYS A 184 -8.92 -19.43 15.99
CA LYS A 184 -9.68 -20.42 15.21
C LYS A 184 -8.84 -21.09 14.13
N ILE A 185 -7.98 -20.34 13.45
CA ILE A 185 -7.05 -20.89 12.45
C ILE A 185 -6.04 -21.82 13.14
N ASP A 186 -5.48 -21.42 14.29
CA ASP A 186 -4.57 -22.26 15.06
C ASP A 186 -5.24 -23.56 15.53
N ALA A 187 -6.47 -23.45 16.07
CA ALA A 187 -7.24 -24.60 16.53
C ALA A 187 -7.69 -25.53 15.39
N SER A 188 -7.70 -25.06 14.14
CA SER A 188 -8.10 -25.87 12.98
C SER A 188 -7.06 -26.92 12.58
N ALA A 189 -5.82 -26.83 13.11
CA ALA A 189 -4.68 -27.68 12.74
C ALA A 189 -4.45 -27.77 11.22
N ALA A 190 -4.86 -26.75 10.45
CA ALA A 190 -4.67 -26.72 9.02
C ALA A 190 -3.17 -26.79 8.67
N PRO A 191 -2.75 -27.62 7.70
CA PRO A 191 -1.34 -27.78 7.32
C PRO A 191 -0.64 -26.46 6.92
N GLN A 192 -1.44 -25.46 6.50
CA GLN A 192 -0.98 -24.17 5.99
C GLN A 192 -1.51 -23.01 6.85
N ALA A 193 -1.70 -23.22 8.16
CA ALA A 193 -2.22 -22.20 9.09
C ALA A 193 -1.49 -20.84 8.98
N GLY A 194 -0.17 -20.85 8.80
CA GLY A 194 0.62 -19.63 8.59
C GLY A 194 0.24 -18.86 7.33
N VAL A 195 -0.03 -19.57 6.22
CA VAL A 195 -0.46 -18.94 4.96
C VAL A 195 -1.88 -18.38 5.08
N LEU A 196 -2.78 -19.13 5.74
CA LEU A 196 -4.14 -18.69 6.03
C LEU A 196 -4.15 -17.41 6.88
N LYS A 197 -3.32 -17.34 7.92
CA LYS A 197 -3.14 -16.13 8.74
C LYS A 197 -2.58 -14.96 7.95
N ALA A 198 -1.63 -15.18 7.05
CA ALA A 198 -1.11 -14.11 6.21
C ALA A 198 -2.18 -13.56 5.26
N LEU A 199 -2.95 -14.44 4.61
CA LEU A 199 -3.99 -14.04 3.66
C LEU A 199 -5.18 -13.34 4.33
N THR A 200 -5.57 -13.78 5.53
CA THR A 200 -6.78 -13.29 6.20
C THR A 200 -6.52 -12.17 7.20
N LEU A 201 -5.35 -12.19 7.86
CA LEU A 201 -5.02 -11.28 8.96
C LEU A 201 -3.78 -10.42 8.68
N GLY A 202 -2.99 -10.75 7.66
CA GLY A 202 -1.69 -10.11 7.40
C GLY A 202 -0.58 -10.55 8.36
N ASP A 203 -0.77 -11.66 9.10
CA ASP A 203 0.21 -12.21 10.03
C ASP A 203 1.08 -13.27 9.35
N MET A 204 2.37 -12.98 9.21
CA MET A 204 3.34 -13.81 8.48
C MET A 204 4.33 -14.51 9.41
N THR A 205 4.16 -14.39 10.72
CA THR A 205 5.07 -14.97 11.72
C THR A 205 5.14 -16.49 11.64
N GLY A 206 4.06 -17.14 11.19
CA GLY A 206 3.97 -18.60 11.04
C GLY A 206 4.33 -19.17 9.67
N ILE A 207 4.87 -18.38 8.73
CA ILE A 207 5.26 -18.87 7.40
C ILE A 207 6.73 -19.28 7.40
N ALA A 208 7.01 -20.55 7.04
CA ALA A 208 8.36 -21.07 6.85
C ALA A 208 9.09 -20.40 5.66
N ASP A 209 10.39 -20.19 5.77
CA ASP A 209 11.19 -19.45 4.78
C ASP A 209 11.22 -20.14 3.40
N GLU A 210 11.09 -21.46 3.35
CA GLU A 210 10.92 -22.24 2.12
C GLU A 210 9.64 -21.83 1.38
N THR A 211 8.54 -21.67 2.11
CA THR A 211 7.26 -21.22 1.55
C THR A 211 7.34 -19.76 1.11
N LYS A 212 8.11 -18.92 1.81
CA LYS A 212 8.36 -17.54 1.38
C LYS A 212 9.15 -17.49 0.08
N THR A 213 10.19 -18.32 -0.04
CA THR A 213 11.00 -18.44 -1.26
C THR A 213 10.14 -18.88 -2.42
N LEU A 214 9.30 -19.89 -2.23
CA LEU A 214 8.35 -20.35 -3.26
C LEU A 214 7.43 -19.20 -3.73
N PHE A 215 6.81 -18.46 -2.80
CA PHE A 215 5.95 -17.32 -3.16
C PHE A 215 6.72 -16.17 -3.86
N LEU A 216 8.01 -16.01 -3.58
CA LEU A 216 8.88 -15.05 -4.27
C LEU A 216 9.18 -15.49 -5.70
N GLU A 217 9.48 -16.77 -5.90
CA GLU A 217 9.78 -17.37 -7.20
C GLU A 217 8.55 -17.45 -8.11
N THR A 218 7.37 -17.74 -7.56
CA THR A 218 6.11 -17.79 -8.31
C THR A 218 5.48 -16.42 -8.56
N GLY A 219 6.14 -15.33 -8.16
CA GLY A 219 5.65 -13.96 -8.34
C GLY A 219 4.45 -13.58 -7.44
N THR A 220 4.03 -14.45 -6.53
CA THR A 220 2.91 -14.24 -5.60
C THR A 220 3.33 -13.64 -4.25
N SER A 221 4.49 -13.00 -4.20
CA SER A 221 5.03 -12.38 -2.98
C SER A 221 4.23 -11.20 -2.45
N HIS A 222 3.16 -10.76 -3.13
CA HIS A 222 2.19 -9.83 -2.54
C HIS A 222 1.46 -10.45 -1.33
N ILE A 223 1.40 -11.79 -1.27
CA ILE A 223 0.94 -12.53 -0.09
C ILE A 223 1.93 -12.41 1.08
N LEU A 224 3.20 -12.13 0.78
CA LEU A 224 4.28 -11.93 1.75
C LEU A 224 4.55 -10.47 2.08
N SER A 225 3.70 -9.56 1.61
CA SER A 225 3.93 -8.12 1.68
C SER A 225 3.04 -7.39 2.68
#